data_AF-A0A7G2S2Y9-F1
#
_entry.id   AF-A0A7G2S2Y9-F1
#
_cell.length_a   1.000
_cell.length_b   1.000
_cell.length_c   1.000
_cell.angle_alpha   90.00
_cell.angle_beta   90.00
_cell.angle_gamma   90.00
#
_symmetry.space_group_name_H-M   'P 1'
#
loop_
_entity.id
_entity.type
_entity.pdbx_description
1 polymer ?
#
loop_
_entity_poly.entity_id
_entity_poly.type
_entity_poly.pdbx_seq_one_letter_code
_entity_poly.pdbx_strand_id
1 'polypeptide(L)'
;MKKIYRRPKVKEGQIIVQRGKIDGAVDICIFYGDNVPRCDRALVINSLASERQRTNLSTLQPAFDPSLLDELEARGYDLDTLRFSIERKARPTHNGGESDG
;
A
#
# COMPACT_ATOMS: atom_id res chain seq x y z
N MET A 1 21.33 -19.29 -3.20
CA MET A 1 21.58 -18.01 -2.49
C MET A 1 20.39 -17.71 -1.57
N LYS A 2 20.62 -17.42 -0.29
CA LYS A 2 19.55 -17.02 0.63
C LYS A 2 19.19 -15.55 0.33
N LYS A 3 17.96 -15.30 -0.13
CA LYS A 3 17.48 -13.93 -0.41
C LYS A 3 17.40 -13.15 0.91
N ILE A 4 18.06 -11.99 0.95
CA ILE A 4 18.09 -11.12 2.13
C ILE A 4 17.06 -10.02 1.92
N TYR A 5 15.95 -10.06 2.66
CA TYR A 5 14.96 -9.00 2.67
C TYR A 5 15.46 -7.83 3.52
N ARG A 6 15.88 -6.75 2.86
CA ARG A 6 16.33 -5.53 3.54
C ARG A 6 15.15 -4.61 3.77
N ARG A 7 15.07 -4.04 4.99
CA ARG A 7 14.14 -2.95 5.27
C ARG A 7 14.50 -1.74 4.39
N PRO A 8 13.56 -1.20 3.59
CA PRO A 8 13.83 -0.02 2.79
C PRO A 8 13.97 1.21 3.69
N LYS A 9 14.74 2.20 3.23
CA LYS A 9 14.72 3.54 3.82
C LYS A 9 13.43 4.24 3.40
N VAL A 10 12.71 4.80 4.36
CA VAL A 10 11.45 5.54 4.15
C VAL A 10 11.63 6.98 4.61
N LYS A 11 11.11 7.92 3.83
CA LYS A 11 11.09 9.35 4.16
C LYS A 11 9.85 9.71 4.98
N GLU A 12 9.87 10.85 5.66
CA GLU A 12 8.67 11.44 6.26
C GLU A 12 7.54 11.54 5.22
N GLY A 13 6.33 11.14 5.59
CA GLY A 13 5.16 11.16 4.71
C GLY A 13 5.21 10.16 3.54
N GLN A 14 6.15 9.21 3.54
CA GLN A 14 6.26 8.17 2.51
C GLN A 14 5.72 6.83 3.00
N ILE A 15 5.03 6.11 2.10
CA ILE A 15 4.63 4.72 2.24
C ILE A 15 5.35 3.91 1.15
N ILE A 16 5.96 2.79 1.51
CA ILE A 16 6.54 1.80 0.59
C ILE A 16 5.90 0.44 0.89
N VAL A 17 5.47 -0.25 -0.15
CA VAL A 17 5.04 -1.66 -0.09
C VAL A 17 6.03 -2.49 -0.89
N GLN A 18 6.58 -3.54 -0.26
CA GLN A 18 7.45 -4.52 -0.91
C GLN A 18 7.52 -5.81 -0.08
N ARG A 19 8.00 -6.90 -0.70
CA ARG A 19 8.28 -8.16 0.01
C ARG A 19 9.28 -7.91 1.16
N GLY A 20 8.95 -8.43 2.33
CA GLY A 20 9.73 -8.29 3.56
C GLY A 20 9.67 -9.57 4.39
N LYS A 21 10.30 -9.52 5.57
CA LYS A 21 10.26 -10.61 6.53
C LYS A 21 9.78 -10.06 7.88
N ILE A 22 8.69 -10.61 8.40
CA ILE A 22 8.10 -10.29 9.71
C ILE A 22 7.97 -11.61 10.48
N ASP A 23 8.50 -11.67 11.70
CA ASP A 23 8.39 -12.82 12.61
C ASP A 23 8.71 -14.19 12.01
N GLY A 24 9.66 -14.24 11.08
CA GLY A 24 10.05 -15.51 10.42
C GLY A 24 9.35 -15.76 9.09
N ALA A 25 8.20 -15.13 8.84
CA ALA A 25 7.41 -15.27 7.61
C ALA A 25 7.80 -14.20 6.57
N VAL A 26 7.77 -14.59 5.29
CA VAL A 26 8.00 -13.69 4.17
C VAL A 26 6.65 -13.29 3.60
N ASP A 27 6.38 -11.98 3.54
CA ASP A 27 5.10 -11.46 3.08
C ASP A 27 5.27 -10.07 2.45
N ILE A 28 4.22 -9.58 1.79
CA ILE A 28 4.09 -8.17 1.40
C ILE A 28 3.97 -7.32 2.65
N CYS A 29 4.95 -6.45 2.86
CA CYS A 29 5.06 -5.60 4.03
C CYS A 29 4.83 -4.14 3.66
N ILE A 30 4.21 -3.39 4.57
CA ILE A 30 4.13 -1.94 4.49
C ILE A 30 5.20 -1.29 5.38
N PHE A 31 5.99 -0.41 4.79
CA PHE A 31 6.98 0.42 5.46
C PHE A 31 6.52 1.87 5.32
N TYR A 32 6.60 2.65 6.38
CA TYR A 32 6.16 4.04 6.37
C TYR A 32 7.10 4.90 7.21
N GLY A 33 7.30 6.15 6.78
CA GLY A 33 8.02 7.13 7.58
C GLY A 33 7.10 7.88 8.55
N ASP A 34 7.68 8.86 9.23
CA ASP A 34 6.96 9.68 10.20
C ASP A 34 5.81 10.46 9.56
N ASN A 35 4.84 10.86 10.37
CA ASN A 35 3.67 11.65 9.96
C ASN A 35 2.80 11.01 8.86
N VAL A 36 2.85 9.68 8.71
CA VAL A 36 1.88 8.88 7.94
C VAL A 36 0.75 8.43 8.87
N PRO A 37 -0.50 8.89 8.64
CA PRO A 37 -1.66 8.46 9.44
C PRO A 37 -1.89 6.96 9.42
N ARG A 38 -2.45 6.42 10.51
CA ARG A 38 -2.82 5.00 10.61
C ARG A 38 -3.84 4.59 9.54
N CYS A 39 -4.79 5.46 9.22
CA CYS A 39 -5.79 5.20 8.19
C CYS A 39 -5.17 5.03 6.81
N ASP A 40 -4.14 5.81 6.48
CA ASP A 40 -3.51 5.79 5.15
C ASP A 40 -2.75 4.49 4.93
N ARG A 41 -1.99 4.03 5.93
CA ARG A 41 -1.33 2.71 5.87
C ARG A 41 -2.34 1.56 5.81
N ALA A 42 -3.47 1.67 6.51
CA ALA A 42 -4.54 0.68 6.49
C ALA A 42 -5.24 0.64 5.12
N LEU A 43 -5.50 1.81 4.52
CA LEU A 43 -6.07 1.94 3.19
C LEU A 43 -5.20 1.23 2.16
N VAL A 44 -3.90 1.50 2.17
CA VAL A 44 -2.96 0.91 1.21
C VAL A 44 -2.92 -0.61 1.35
N ILE A 45 -2.76 -1.16 2.56
CA ILE A 45 -2.68 -2.62 2.72
C ILE A 45 -4.01 -3.30 2.38
N ASN A 46 -5.16 -2.72 2.78
CA ASN A 46 -6.47 -3.27 2.44
C ASN A 46 -6.71 -3.27 0.94
N SER A 47 -6.26 -2.22 0.23
CA SER A 47 -6.45 -2.12 -1.22
C SER A 47 -5.66 -3.19 -1.99
N LEU A 48 -4.56 -3.69 -1.41
CA LEU A 48 -3.69 -4.67 -2.05
C LEU A 48 -4.04 -6.10 -1.64
N ALA A 49 -4.25 -6.34 -0.35
CA ALA A 49 -4.26 -7.68 0.24
C ALA A 49 -5.65 -8.16 0.73
N SER A 50 -6.66 -7.29 0.75
CA SER A 50 -8.01 -7.71 1.15
C SER A 50 -8.83 -8.18 -0.04
N GLU A 51 -9.66 -9.20 0.19
CA GLU A 51 -10.75 -9.56 -0.72
C GLU A 51 -11.68 -8.36 -0.92
N ARG A 52 -12.18 -8.22 -2.15
CA ARG A 52 -13.10 -7.14 -2.50
C ARG A 52 -14.52 -7.68 -2.53
N GLN A 53 -15.32 -7.21 -1.58
CA GLN A 53 -16.74 -7.52 -1.58
C GLN A 53 -17.43 -6.77 -2.73
N ARG A 54 -18.21 -7.49 -3.51
CA ARG A 54 -19.16 -6.95 -4.49
C ARG A 54 -20.53 -7.59 -4.30
N THR A 55 -21.55 -6.94 -4.83
CA THR A 55 -22.89 -7.51 -4.90
C THR A 55 -23.06 -8.26 -6.21
N ASN A 56 -23.46 -9.53 -6.17
CA ASN A 56 -23.89 -10.24 -7.37
C ASN A 56 -25.27 -9.73 -7.77
N LEU A 57 -25.38 -9.03 -8.91
CA LEU A 57 -26.63 -8.40 -9.34
C LEU A 57 -27.72 -9.41 -9.74
N SER A 58 -27.36 -10.64 -10.10
CA SER A 58 -28.33 -11.68 -10.47
C SER A 58 -28.95 -12.36 -9.24
N THR A 59 -28.21 -12.47 -8.14
CA THR A 59 -28.66 -13.18 -6.92
C THR A 59 -28.89 -12.25 -5.72
N LEU A 60 -28.47 -10.98 -5.83
CA LEU A 60 -28.43 -9.97 -4.76
C LEU A 60 -27.66 -10.41 -3.50
N GLN A 61 -26.79 -11.42 -3.63
CA GLN A 61 -25.95 -11.91 -2.53
C GLN A 61 -24.55 -11.29 -2.55
N PRO A 62 -23.86 -11.20 -1.38
CA PRO A 62 -22.45 -10.88 -1.34
C PRO A 62 -21.63 -11.88 -2.14
N ALA A 63 -20.71 -11.38 -2.94
CA ALA A 63 -19.64 -12.13 -3.58
C ALA A 63 -18.30 -11.47 -3.22
N PHE A 64 -17.24 -12.28 -3.17
CA PHE A 64 -15.90 -11.82 -2.84
C PHE A 64 -14.99 -12.09 -4.02
N ASP A 65 -14.41 -11.02 -4.56
CA ASP A 65 -13.37 -11.14 -5.56
C ASP A 65 -12.00 -11.24 -4.86
N PRO A 66 -11.04 -11.98 -5.45
CA PRO A 66 -9.69 -12.07 -4.90
C PRO A 66 -9.04 -10.70 -4.70
N SER A 67 -8.07 -10.65 -3.79
CA SER A 67 -7.24 -9.47 -3.62
C SER A 67 -6.38 -9.21 -4.87
N LEU A 68 -5.79 -8.01 -4.97
CA LEU A 68 -4.88 -7.72 -6.08
C LEU A 68 -3.66 -8.66 -6.06
N LEU A 69 -3.15 -8.99 -4.87
CA LEU A 69 -2.01 -9.89 -4.73
C LEU A 69 -2.34 -11.30 -5.24
N ASP A 70 -3.51 -11.82 -4.87
CA ASP A 70 -3.98 -13.14 -5.32
C ASP A 70 -4.17 -13.18 -6.84
N GLU A 71 -4.75 -12.12 -7.41
CA GLU A 71 -4.89 -12.01 -8.87
C GLU A 71 -3.54 -11.98 -9.58
N LEU A 72 -2.56 -11.25 -9.06
CA LEU A 72 -1.23 -11.18 -9.66
C LEU A 72 -0.52 -12.54 -9.60
N GLU A 73 -0.59 -13.22 -8.45
CA GLU A 73 0.00 -14.56 -8.28
C GLU A 73 -0.68 -15.59 -9.19
N ALA A 74 -2.02 -15.60 -9.26
CA ALA A 74 -2.78 -16.50 -10.13
C ALA A 74 -2.48 -16.28 -11.63
N ARG A 75 -2.08 -15.06 -12.02
CA ARG A 75 -1.64 -14.72 -13.38
C ARG A 75 -0.17 -15.04 -13.64
N GLY A 76 0.57 -15.53 -12.65
CA GLY A 76 1.98 -15.92 -12.76
C GLY A 76 2.97 -14.77 -12.62
N TYR A 77 2.57 -13.62 -12.03
CA TYR A 77 3.50 -12.54 -11.75
C TYR A 77 4.35 -12.84 -10.50
N ASP A 78 5.64 -12.48 -10.57
CA ASP A 78 6.54 -12.62 -9.42
C ASP A 78 6.31 -11.51 -8.39
N LEU A 79 5.60 -11.84 -7.30
CA LEU A 79 5.35 -10.91 -6.18
C LEU A 79 6.62 -10.45 -5.46
N ASP A 80 7.77 -11.13 -5.62
CA ASP A 80 9.02 -10.62 -5.08
C ASP A 80 9.53 -9.36 -5.80
N THR A 81 9.03 -9.10 -7.01
CA THR A 81 9.32 -7.88 -7.76
C THR A 81 8.35 -6.74 -7.45
N LEU A 82 7.25 -7.03 -6.74
CA LEU A 82 6.25 -6.03 -6.42
C LEU A 82 6.84 -4.96 -5.51
N ARG A 83 6.91 -3.73 -6.01
CA ARG A 83 7.35 -2.57 -5.27
C ARG A 83 6.52 -1.35 -5.63
N PHE A 84 5.92 -0.75 -4.63
CA PHE A 84 5.08 0.43 -4.78
C PHE A 84 5.46 1.49 -3.74
N SER A 85 5.46 2.76 -4.12
CA SER A 85 5.84 3.89 -3.26
C SER A 85 4.89 5.06 -3.47
N ILE A 86 4.36 5.60 -2.37
CA ILE A 86 3.55 6.82 -2.34
C ILE A 86 4.26 7.84 -1.46
N GLU A 87 4.42 9.06 -1.96
CA GLU A 87 4.87 10.20 -1.17
C GLU A 87 3.71 11.21 -1.04
N ARG A 88 3.52 11.78 0.17
CA ARG A 88 2.58 12.89 0.34
C ARG A 88 3.01 14.07 -0.53
N LYS A 89 2.05 14.70 -1.20
CA LYS A 89 2.28 15.97 -1.88
C LYS A 89 2.72 17.01 -0.85
N ALA A 90 3.69 17.85 -1.22
CA ALA A 90 3.97 19.05 -0.47
C ALA A 90 2.68 19.87 -0.35
N ARG A 91 2.38 20.40 0.85
CA ARG A 91 1.28 21.36 0.98
C ARG A 91 1.57 22.51 0.03
N PRO A 92 0.61 22.95 -0.81
CA PRO A 92 0.81 24.15 -1.59
C PRO A 92 1.08 25.30 -0.60
N THR A 93 2.26 25.91 -0.69
CA THR A 93 2.55 27.16 0.01
C THR A 93 1.60 28.20 -0.57
N HIS A 94 0.61 28.63 0.21
CA HIS A 94 -0.21 29.77 -0.16
C HIS A 94 0.67 31.02 -0.02
N ASN A 95 1.41 31.37 -1.07
CA ASN A 95 2.07 32.65 -1.20
C ASN A 95 1.02 33.69 -1.59
N GLY A 96 0.08 33.97 -0.68
CA GLY A 96 -0.80 35.12 -0.76
C GLY A 96 -0.23 36.18 0.17
N GLY A 97 0.46 37.17 -0.40
CA GLY A 97 0.75 38.39 0.32
C GLY A 97 -0.56 39.13 0.56
N GLU A 98 -1.02 39.16 1.81
CA GLU A 98 -1.92 40.20 2.28
C GLU A 98 -1.05 41.31 2.87
N SER A 99 -0.75 42.28 2.01
CA SER A 99 -0.58 43.66 2.42
C SER A 99 -1.98 44.23 2.64
N ASP A 100 -2.41 44.33 3.89
CA ASP A 100 -3.50 45.23 4.27
C ASP A 100 -2.91 46.32 5.17
N GLY A 101 -3.15 47.56 4.74
CA GLY A 101 -2.69 48.80 5.37
C GLY A 101 -3.71 49.40 6.33
#